data_AF-M8ARI3-F1
#
_entry.id   AF-M8ARI3-F1
#
_cell.length_a   1.000
_cell.length_b   1.000
_cell.length_c   1.000
_cell.angle_alpha   90.00
_cell.angle_beta   90.00
_cell.angle_gamma   90.00
#
_symmetry.space_group_name_H-M   'P 1'
#
loop_
_entity.id
_entity.type
_entity.pdbx_description
1 polymer ?
#
loop_
_entity_poly.entity_id
_entity_poly.type
_entity_poly.pdbx_seq_one_letter_code
_entity_poly.pdbx_strand_id
1 'polypeptide(L)'
;MKFAALGSYIIGTSNIHAGTLFYDTDTAGLAVGPPVPDALLCGSNTFLTSGAGEALFAFAFHFMERPVSLGAMAKPPATEDDDLLPTDWSWKSMPTPFTKDEMIFSYALHPDGRTIFVSSWSRAVCGTYSVDTRSCKWRRHGEWMLPFRGRGYFDAELDAWVGLHEDGDVCSCQVASRSGGTTQQPEWKMADERRMWIPWHQLEFRLRRM
;
A
#
# COMPACT_ATOMS: atom_id res chain seq x y z
N MET A 1 1.36 -14.88 -4.08
CA MET A 1 0.27 -14.23 -4.82
C MET A 1 -0.37 -13.17 -3.92
N LYS A 2 -0.77 -12.02 -4.47
CA LYS A 2 -1.41 -10.92 -3.73
C LYS A 2 -2.68 -10.49 -4.47
N PHE A 3 -3.67 -10.03 -3.70
CA PHE A 3 -4.98 -9.63 -4.22
C PHE A 3 -5.29 -8.19 -3.84
N ALA A 4 -6.00 -7.49 -4.72
CA ALA A 4 -6.55 -6.17 -4.46
C ALA A 4 -7.92 -6.04 -5.13
N ALA A 5 -8.83 -5.27 -4.52
CA ALA A 5 -10.16 -5.00 -5.08
C ALA A 5 -10.17 -3.60 -5.70
N LEU A 6 -10.65 -3.49 -6.94
CA LEU A 6 -10.74 -2.25 -7.70
C LEU A 6 -12.10 -2.20 -8.43
N GLY A 7 -13.05 -1.44 -7.90
CA GLY A 7 -14.44 -1.52 -8.35
C GLY A 7 -14.99 -2.93 -8.14
N SER A 8 -15.63 -3.49 -9.17
CA SER A 8 -16.11 -4.88 -9.19
C SER A 8 -15.00 -5.91 -9.40
N TYR A 9 -13.76 -5.50 -9.70
CA TYR A 9 -12.67 -6.41 -10.02
C TYR A 9 -11.89 -6.84 -8.78
N ILE A 10 -11.67 -8.15 -8.65
CA ILE A 10 -10.62 -8.73 -7.81
C ILE A 10 -9.40 -8.98 -8.70
N ILE A 11 -8.31 -8.28 -8.41
CA ILE A 11 -7.07 -8.33 -9.18
C ILE A 11 -6.09 -9.25 -8.45
N GLY A 12 -5.66 -10.33 -9.11
CA GLY A 12 -4.64 -11.25 -8.64
C GLY A 12 -3.29 -10.97 -9.32
N THR A 13 -2.25 -10.75 -8.52
CA THR A 13 -0.88 -10.52 -9.00
C THR A 13 0.12 -11.47 -8.34
N SER A 14 1.24 -11.69 -9.02
CA SER A 14 2.41 -12.34 -8.45
C SER A 14 3.57 -11.36 -8.41
N ASN A 15 4.43 -11.48 -7.40
CA ASN A 15 5.71 -10.80 -7.38
C ASN A 15 6.80 -11.58 -8.12
N ILE A 16 6.52 -12.81 -8.57
CA ILE A 16 7.48 -13.66 -9.31
C ILE A 16 7.06 -13.78 -10.79
N HIS A 17 5.75 -13.69 -11.07
CA HIS A 17 5.21 -13.79 -12.42
C HIS A 17 4.59 -12.47 -12.84
N ALA A 18 4.87 -12.04 -14.07
CA ALA A 18 4.32 -10.82 -14.64
C ALA A 18 2.80 -10.89 -14.88
N GLY A 19 2.21 -12.08 -14.97
CA GLY A 19 0.79 -12.23 -15.24
C GLY A 19 -0.11 -11.59 -14.16
N THR A 20 -1.11 -10.85 -14.62
CA THR A 20 -2.18 -10.28 -13.78
C THR A 20 -3.51 -10.90 -14.18
N LEU A 21 -4.30 -11.31 -13.20
CA LEU A 21 -5.65 -11.84 -13.40
C LEU A 21 -6.69 -10.85 -12.87
N PHE A 22 -7.77 -10.68 -13.60
CA PHE A 22 -8.90 -9.84 -13.26
C PHE A 22 -10.15 -10.70 -13.19
N TYR A 23 -10.69 -10.87 -11.99
CA TYR A 23 -11.97 -11.51 -11.78
C TYR A 23 -13.03 -10.43 -11.58
N ASP A 24 -14.01 -10.35 -12.47
CA ASP A 24 -15.14 -9.44 -12.36
C ASP A 24 -16.23 -10.08 -11.51
N THR A 25 -16.55 -9.45 -10.39
CA THR A 25 -17.57 -9.96 -9.45
C THR A 25 -19.00 -9.79 -9.97
N ASP A 26 -19.24 -8.86 -10.90
CA ASP A 26 -20.58 -8.63 -11.46
C ASP A 26 -20.94 -9.65 -12.53
N THR A 27 -19.98 -9.97 -13.41
CA THR A 27 -20.18 -10.91 -14.53
C THR A 27 -19.68 -12.33 -14.24
N ALA A 28 -18.98 -12.53 -13.11
CA ALA A 28 -18.20 -13.73 -12.79
C ALA A 28 -17.14 -14.09 -13.86
N GLY A 29 -16.77 -13.13 -14.70
CA GLY A 29 -15.78 -13.28 -15.76
C GLY A 29 -14.34 -13.27 -15.26
N LEU A 30 -13.45 -13.97 -15.96
CA LEU A 30 -12.01 -13.95 -15.71
C LEU A 30 -11.27 -13.48 -16.96
N ALA A 31 -10.46 -12.43 -16.82
CA ALA A 31 -9.63 -11.87 -17.87
C ALA A 31 -8.16 -11.80 -17.44
N VAL A 32 -7.27 -11.79 -18.42
CA VAL A 32 -5.85 -11.46 -18.22
C VAL A 32 -5.70 -9.96 -18.41
N GLY A 33 -5.08 -9.30 -17.44
CA GLY A 33 -4.77 -7.87 -17.54
C GLY A 33 -3.34 -7.60 -17.98
N PRO A 34 -2.91 -6.33 -17.97
CA PRO A 34 -1.55 -5.96 -18.32
C PRO A 34 -0.53 -6.64 -17.39
N PRO A 35 0.66 -6.98 -17.92
CA PRO A 35 1.70 -7.56 -17.11
C PRO A 35 2.18 -6.59 -16.03
N VAL A 36 2.47 -7.10 -14.83
CA VAL A 36 3.17 -6.36 -13.78
C VAL A 36 4.55 -5.93 -14.30
N PRO A 37 4.91 -4.64 -14.27
CA PRO A 37 6.20 -4.15 -14.76
C PRO A 37 7.38 -4.74 -14.00
N ASP A 38 8.52 -4.90 -14.66
CA ASP A 38 9.76 -5.44 -14.06
C ASP A 38 10.21 -4.69 -12.80
N ALA A 39 9.95 -3.39 -12.73
CA ALA A 39 10.24 -2.56 -11.55
C ALA A 39 9.46 -3.01 -10.31
N LEU A 40 8.29 -3.62 -10.51
CA LEU A 40 7.47 -4.21 -9.47
C LEU A 40 7.69 -5.72 -9.33
N LEU A 41 8.46 -6.40 -10.19
CA LEU A 41 8.72 -7.84 -10.04
C LEU A 41 9.90 -8.13 -9.12
N CYS A 42 9.93 -9.31 -8.51
CA CYS A 42 10.93 -9.82 -7.58
C CYS A 42 11.06 -9.03 -6.26
N GLY A 43 10.18 -8.05 -6.03
CA GLY A 43 10.11 -7.28 -4.79
C GLY A 43 9.07 -7.81 -3.80
N SER A 44 9.11 -7.27 -2.58
CA SER A 44 7.97 -7.30 -1.68
C SER A 44 6.97 -6.24 -2.13
N ASN A 45 5.97 -6.66 -2.91
CA ASN A 45 4.99 -5.75 -3.49
C ASN A 45 3.84 -5.48 -2.57
N THR A 46 3.32 -4.28 -2.55
CA THR A 46 2.15 -3.98 -1.75
C THR A 46 1.17 -3.11 -2.51
N PHE A 47 -0.11 -3.45 -2.41
CA PHE A 47 -1.17 -2.90 -3.24
C PHE A 47 -2.16 -2.09 -2.40
N LEU A 48 -2.59 -0.97 -2.96
CA LEU A 48 -3.58 -0.08 -2.36
C LEU A 48 -4.47 0.50 -3.45
N THR A 49 -5.77 0.61 -3.20
CA THR A 49 -6.71 1.23 -4.13
C THR A 49 -7.09 2.64 -3.69
N SER A 50 -7.37 3.53 -4.65
CA SER A 50 -7.92 4.86 -4.38
C SER A 50 -9.32 4.77 -3.76
N GLY A 51 -9.79 5.87 -3.17
CA GLY A 51 -11.04 5.88 -2.41
C GLY A 51 -12.26 5.50 -3.25
N ALA A 52 -12.31 5.97 -4.50
CA ALA A 52 -13.37 5.63 -5.45
C ALA A 52 -13.14 4.29 -6.18
N GLY A 53 -12.05 3.57 -5.89
CA GLY A 53 -11.73 2.31 -6.57
C GLY A 53 -11.39 2.48 -8.05
N GLU A 54 -10.92 3.66 -8.45
CA GLU A 54 -10.61 3.99 -9.86
C GLU A 54 -9.16 3.66 -10.24
N ALA A 55 -8.27 3.63 -9.25
CA ALA A 55 -6.86 3.34 -9.46
C ALA A 55 -6.29 2.38 -8.41
N LEU A 56 -5.47 1.45 -8.87
CA LEU A 56 -4.62 0.56 -8.10
C LEU A 56 -3.20 1.13 -8.05
N PHE A 57 -2.65 1.28 -6.86
CA PHE A 57 -1.27 1.67 -6.61
C PHE A 57 -0.49 0.48 -6.07
N ALA A 58 0.77 0.35 -6.50
CA ALA A 58 1.65 -0.72 -6.08
C ALA A 58 3.02 -0.17 -5.71
N PHE A 59 3.48 -0.47 -4.49
CA PHE A 59 4.86 -0.27 -4.08
C PHE A 59 5.63 -1.56 -4.20
N ALA A 60 6.86 -1.54 -4.71
CA ALA A 60 7.78 -2.67 -4.64
C ALA A 60 9.06 -2.26 -3.94
N PHE A 61 9.37 -2.98 -2.86
CA PHE A 61 10.66 -2.90 -2.19
C PHE A 61 11.51 -4.10 -2.57
N HIS A 62 12.77 -3.83 -2.94
CA HIS A 62 13.76 -4.83 -3.29
C HIS A 62 14.84 -4.75 -2.24
N PHE A 63 15.14 -5.85 -1.54
CA PHE A 63 16.04 -5.88 -0.38
C PHE A 63 17.46 -5.37 -0.74
N MET A 64 17.67 -4.05 -0.73
CA MET A 64 18.91 -3.34 -1.05
C MET A 64 19.39 -3.42 -2.50
N GLU A 65 18.64 -4.05 -3.41
CA GLU A 65 19.08 -4.26 -4.80
C GLU A 65 18.82 -3.03 -5.69
N ARG A 66 17.67 -2.37 -5.51
CA ARG A 66 17.23 -1.23 -6.32
C ARG A 66 16.27 -0.32 -5.54
N PRO A 67 16.11 0.95 -5.95
CA PRO A 67 15.19 1.88 -5.28
C PRO A 67 13.75 1.38 -5.22
N VAL A 68 12.99 1.84 -4.22
CA VAL A 68 11.56 1.56 -4.11
C VAL A 68 10.86 2.05 -5.38
N SER A 69 10.07 1.16 -5.99
CA SER A 69 9.28 1.50 -7.18
C SER A 69 7.83 1.75 -6.80
N LEU A 70 7.19 2.73 -7.43
CA LEU A 70 5.75 2.99 -7.33
C LEU A 70 5.13 2.92 -8.72
N GLY A 71 4.12 2.07 -8.88
CA GLY A 71 3.30 1.98 -10.08
C GLY A 71 1.84 2.33 -9.78
N ALA A 72 1.15 2.91 -10.76
CA ALA A 72 -0.28 3.10 -10.72
C ALA A 72 -0.93 2.46 -11.96
N MET A 73 -2.06 1.81 -11.79
CA MET A 73 -2.91 1.33 -12.86
C MET A 73 -4.31 1.87 -12.63
N ALA A 74 -4.97 2.39 -13.66
CA ALA A 74 -6.34 2.89 -13.58
C ALA A 74 -7.14 2.43 -14.79
N LYS A 75 -8.47 2.36 -14.66
CA LYS A 75 -9.35 2.20 -15.82
C LYS A 75 -9.11 3.39 -16.76
N PRO A 76 -8.92 3.18 -18.08
CA PRO A 76 -8.90 4.28 -19.04
C PRO A 76 -10.20 5.09 -18.94
N PRO A 77 -10.20 6.38 -19.34
CA PRO A 77 -11.43 7.17 -19.39
C PRO A 77 -12.47 6.42 -20.22
N ALA A 78 -13.71 6.36 -19.75
CA ALA A 78 -14.81 5.78 -20.51
C ALA A 78 -14.93 6.54 -21.84
N THR A 79 -14.61 5.86 -22.94
CA THR A 79 -14.97 6.29 -24.28
C THR A 79 -16.41 5.89 -24.55
N GLU A 80 -17.01 6.33 -25.68
CA GLU A 80 -18.38 5.92 -26.04
C GLU A 80 -18.56 4.39 -26.13
N ASP A 81 -17.46 3.64 -26.29
CA ASP A 81 -17.36 2.21 -25.98
C ASP A 81 -17.01 2.01 -24.49
N ASP A 82 -17.97 1.57 -23.68
CA ASP A 82 -17.76 1.16 -22.28
C ASP A 82 -17.34 -0.33 -22.16
N ASP A 83 -17.03 -0.96 -23.30
CA ASP A 83 -16.59 -2.36 -23.42
C ASP A 83 -15.08 -2.56 -23.16
N LEU A 84 -14.38 -1.57 -22.59
CA LEU A 84 -12.93 -1.66 -22.39
C LEU A 84 -12.56 -2.83 -21.46
N LEU A 85 -11.88 -3.82 -22.04
CA LEU A 85 -11.44 -4.99 -21.32
C LEU A 85 -10.26 -4.64 -20.41
N PRO A 86 -10.03 -5.39 -19.32
CA PRO A 86 -8.85 -5.23 -18.47
C PRO A 86 -7.52 -5.26 -19.24
N THR A 87 -7.47 -5.86 -20.43
CA THR A 87 -6.31 -5.89 -21.33
C THR A 87 -5.88 -4.51 -21.82
N ASP A 88 -6.81 -3.56 -21.93
CA ASP A 88 -6.54 -2.21 -22.45
C ASP A 88 -5.94 -1.28 -21.38
N TRP A 89 -5.86 -1.76 -20.15
CA TRP A 89 -5.33 -1.01 -19.02
C TRP A 89 -3.80 -1.05 -19.05
N SER A 90 -3.16 -0.05 -18.46
CA SER A 90 -1.70 0.02 -18.43
C SER A 90 -1.17 0.51 -17.10
N TRP A 91 0.03 0.05 -16.77
CA TRP A 91 0.78 0.55 -15.63
C TRP A 91 1.53 1.82 -15.99
N LYS A 92 1.46 2.81 -15.10
CA LYS A 92 2.24 4.03 -15.13
C LYS A 92 3.26 4.02 -14.00
N SER A 93 4.54 4.18 -14.35
CA SER A 93 5.60 4.39 -13.37
C SER A 93 5.49 5.78 -12.74
N MET A 94 5.69 5.85 -11.43
CA MET A 94 5.61 7.05 -10.63
C MET A 94 6.95 7.29 -9.93
N PRO A 95 7.42 8.54 -9.83
CA PRO A 95 8.66 8.84 -9.11
C PRO A 95 8.51 8.50 -7.62
N THR A 96 9.62 8.12 -6.98
CA THR A 96 9.70 7.90 -5.53
C THR A 96 10.90 8.68 -4.97
N PRO A 97 10.82 9.18 -3.72
CA PRO A 97 11.93 9.86 -3.07
C PRO A 97 12.89 8.88 -2.38
N PHE A 98 12.58 7.59 -2.38
CA PHE A 98 13.24 6.58 -1.56
C PHE A 98 14.45 5.99 -2.27
N THR A 99 15.51 5.80 -1.51
CA THR A 99 16.71 5.11 -1.98
C THR A 99 16.52 3.58 -1.97
N LYS A 100 17.52 2.83 -2.44
CA LYS A 100 17.55 1.36 -2.35
C LYS A 100 17.66 0.85 -0.91
N ASP A 101 18.13 1.70 0.00
CA ASP A 101 18.39 1.34 1.40
C ASP A 101 17.14 1.52 2.29
N GLU A 102 16.08 2.09 1.72
CA GLU A 102 14.82 2.38 2.40
C GLU A 102 13.75 1.35 2.07
N MET A 103 13.15 0.80 3.13
CA MET A 103 12.01 -0.08 3.06
C MET A 103 10.73 0.69 3.35
N ILE A 104 9.66 0.39 2.61
CA ILE A 104 8.31 0.84 2.99
C ILE A 104 7.85 0.00 4.18
N PHE A 105 7.73 0.66 5.33
CA PHE A 105 7.28 0.02 6.56
C PHE A 105 5.75 -0.02 6.62
N SER A 106 5.11 1.09 6.26
CA SER A 106 3.67 1.25 6.34
C SER A 106 3.13 2.31 5.41
N TYR A 107 1.84 2.22 5.12
CA TYR A 107 1.16 3.13 4.22
C TYR A 107 -0.35 3.13 4.49
N ALA A 108 -1.00 4.27 4.24
CA ALA A 108 -2.44 4.42 4.38
C ALA A 108 -2.99 5.41 3.35
N LEU A 109 -4.22 5.17 2.90
CA LEU A 109 -4.95 6.13 2.08
C LEU A 109 -5.56 7.19 3.00
N HIS A 110 -5.34 8.46 2.67
CA HIS A 110 -6.00 9.58 3.34
C HIS A 110 -7.50 9.59 3.00
N PRO A 111 -8.38 10.05 3.90
CA PRO A 111 -9.82 10.16 3.66
C PRO A 111 -10.23 10.99 2.43
N ASP A 112 -9.29 11.72 1.83
CA ASP A 112 -9.54 12.49 0.61
C ASP A 112 -9.56 11.61 -0.65
N GLY A 113 -9.29 10.31 -0.51
CA GLY A 113 -9.27 9.33 -1.60
C GLY A 113 -8.11 9.48 -2.58
N ARG A 114 -7.22 10.45 -2.37
CA ARG A 114 -6.20 10.89 -3.34
C ARG A 114 -4.78 10.86 -2.78
N THR A 115 -4.61 11.09 -1.48
CA THR A 115 -3.28 11.19 -0.87
C THR A 115 -2.92 9.87 -0.20
N ILE A 116 -1.73 9.35 -0.49
CA ILE A 116 -1.22 8.16 0.19
C ILE A 116 -0.13 8.62 1.15
N PHE A 117 -0.28 8.29 2.43
CA PHE A 117 0.78 8.42 3.42
C PHE A 117 1.62 7.16 3.43
N VAL A 118 2.93 7.33 3.55
CA VAL A 118 3.93 6.26 3.45
C VAL A 118 5.03 6.52 4.46
N SER A 119 5.29 5.57 5.35
CA SER A 119 6.44 5.63 6.25
C SER A 119 7.55 4.72 5.72
N SER A 120 8.74 5.30 5.52
CA SER A 120 9.94 4.59 5.10
C SER A 120 10.95 4.47 6.23
N TRP A 121 11.73 3.39 6.22
CA TRP A 121 12.77 3.11 7.20
C TRP A 121 14.03 2.58 6.52
N SER A 122 15.18 3.08 6.97
CA SER A 122 16.52 2.56 6.68
C SER A 122 17.36 2.61 7.98
N ARG A 123 18.60 2.13 7.94
CA ARG A 123 19.52 2.22 9.09
C ARG A 123 19.87 3.67 9.48
N ALA A 124 19.78 4.61 8.55
CA ALA A 124 20.22 5.99 8.74
C ALA A 124 19.07 6.98 8.91
N VAL A 125 17.91 6.69 8.30
CA VAL A 125 16.78 7.62 8.21
C VAL A 125 15.48 6.86 8.39
N CYS A 126 14.56 7.44 9.14
CA CYS A 126 13.15 7.09 9.12
C CYS A 126 12.31 8.34 8.85
N GLY A 127 11.11 8.16 8.31
CA GLY A 127 10.19 9.27 8.19
C GLY A 127 8.91 8.93 7.47
N THR A 128 7.95 9.83 7.63
CA THR A 128 6.66 9.74 6.96
C THR A 128 6.57 10.77 5.85
N TYR A 129 6.05 10.31 4.72
CA TYR A 129 5.86 11.06 3.50
C TYR A 129 4.41 10.95 3.06
N SER A 130 3.98 11.87 2.21
CA SER A 130 2.73 11.72 1.46
C SER A 130 2.96 11.95 -0.02
N VAL A 131 2.25 11.20 -0.86
CA VAL A 131 2.20 11.42 -2.30
C VAL A 131 0.79 11.78 -2.74
N ASP A 132 0.68 12.86 -3.50
CA ASP A 132 -0.55 13.21 -4.21
C ASP A 132 -0.60 12.40 -5.50
N THR A 133 -1.55 11.46 -5.61
CA THR A 133 -1.57 10.48 -6.71
C THR A 133 -1.86 11.09 -8.09
N ARG A 134 -2.47 12.28 -8.15
CA ARG A 134 -2.76 12.98 -9.41
C ARG A 134 -1.55 13.78 -9.92
N SER A 135 -0.86 14.47 -9.01
CA SER A 135 0.29 15.32 -9.36
C SER A 135 1.65 14.64 -9.22
N CYS A 136 1.67 13.43 -8.64
CA CYS A 136 2.87 12.66 -8.32
C CYS A 136 3.85 13.40 -7.39
N LYS A 137 3.37 14.42 -6.65
CA LYS A 137 4.20 15.25 -5.78
C LYS A 137 4.32 14.62 -4.41
N TRP A 138 5.57 14.41 -3.99
CA TRP A 138 5.92 13.92 -2.66
C TRP A 138 6.14 15.07 -1.69
N ARG A 139 5.83 14.81 -0.41
CA ARG A 139 6.13 15.69 0.71
C ARG A 139 6.59 14.86 1.90
N ARG A 140 7.56 15.35 2.65
CA ARG A 140 8.00 14.75 3.92
C ARG A 140 7.29 15.47 5.07
N HIS A 141 6.80 14.71 6.03
CA HIS A 141 6.05 15.21 7.19
C HIS A 141 6.86 15.17 8.49
N GLY A 142 7.93 14.39 8.56
CA GLY A 142 8.83 14.38 9.71
C GLY A 142 9.55 13.06 9.91
N GLU A 143 10.37 13.02 10.96
CA GLU A 143 11.12 11.84 11.43
C GLU A 143 10.28 11.02 12.41
N TRP A 144 9.12 10.59 11.95
CA TRP A 144 8.18 9.75 12.68
C TRP A 144 7.56 8.74 11.73
N MET A 145 7.01 7.66 12.29
CA MET A 145 6.42 6.54 11.55
C MET A 145 4.94 6.38 11.90
N LEU A 146 4.13 5.90 10.97
CA LEU A 146 2.79 5.41 11.29
C LEU A 146 2.92 4.18 12.21
N PRO A 147 2.01 3.99 13.18
CA PRO A 147 2.16 2.97 14.23
C PRO A 147 1.81 1.55 13.77
N PHE A 148 1.46 1.33 12.51
CA PHE A 148 1.16 0.01 11.98
C PHE A 148 2.25 -0.44 11.01
N ARG A 149 2.31 -1.75 10.75
CA ARG A 149 3.09 -2.39 9.70
C ARG A 149 2.19 -2.73 8.52
N GLY A 150 2.60 -2.35 7.31
CA GLY A 150 1.80 -2.56 6.11
C GLY A 150 0.65 -1.55 6.00
N ARG A 151 -0.56 -2.02 5.65
CA ARG A 151 -1.71 -1.14 5.36
C ARG A 151 -2.39 -0.64 6.62
N GLY A 152 -2.58 0.66 6.71
CA GLY A 152 -3.60 1.29 7.54
C GLY A 152 -4.88 1.53 6.74
N TYR A 153 -6.03 1.29 7.37
CA TYR A 153 -7.36 1.52 6.82
C TYR A 153 -8.00 2.68 7.55
N PHE A 154 -8.57 3.63 6.80
CA PHE A 154 -9.33 4.70 7.42
C PHE A 154 -10.68 4.17 7.89
N ASP A 155 -11.03 4.49 9.13
CA ASP A 155 -12.34 4.27 9.71
C ASP A 155 -13.00 5.63 9.98
N ALA A 156 -14.17 5.85 9.38
CA ALA A 156 -14.86 7.14 9.45
C ALA A 156 -15.54 7.39 10.80
N GLU A 157 -15.90 6.35 11.55
CA GLU A 157 -16.51 6.49 12.88
C GLU A 157 -15.46 6.88 13.91
N LEU A 158 -14.24 6.34 13.76
CA LEU A 158 -13.10 6.64 14.63
C LEU A 158 -12.32 7.91 14.22
N ASP A 159 -12.57 8.41 13.01
CA ASP A 159 -11.76 9.43 12.33
C ASP A 159 -10.25 9.15 12.43
N ALA A 160 -9.90 7.88 12.18
CA ALA A 160 -8.56 7.36 12.45
C ALA A 160 -8.13 6.34 11.40
N TRP A 161 -6.83 6.21 11.21
CA TRP A 161 -6.28 5.02 10.56
C TRP A 161 -6.17 3.90 11.58
N VAL A 162 -6.66 2.72 11.21
CA VAL A 162 -6.56 1.48 11.96
C VAL A 162 -5.65 0.51 11.20
N GLY A 163 -4.71 -0.12 11.89
CA GLY A 163 -3.80 -1.08 11.27
C GLY A 163 -3.27 -2.09 12.28
N LEU A 164 -2.44 -3.00 11.80
CA LEU A 164 -1.78 -4.00 12.64
C LEU A 164 -0.40 -3.49 13.05
N HIS A 165 -0.15 -3.40 14.35
CA HIS A 165 1.17 -3.13 14.89
C HIS A 165 2.14 -4.29 14.57
N GLU A 166 3.44 -4.04 14.60
CA GLU A 166 4.44 -5.08 14.36
C GLU A 166 4.42 -6.23 15.39
N ASP A 167 3.90 -5.95 16.58
CA ASP A 167 3.70 -6.93 17.66
C ASP A 167 2.47 -7.83 17.48
N GLY A 168 1.64 -7.57 16.46
CA GLY A 168 0.46 -8.37 16.13
C GLY A 168 -0.85 -7.90 16.79
N ASP A 169 -0.83 -6.74 17.45
CA ASP A 169 -1.99 -6.08 18.05
C ASP A 169 -2.59 -5.03 17.09
N VAL A 170 -3.86 -4.67 17.30
CA VAL A 170 -4.46 -3.54 16.56
C VAL A 170 -3.98 -2.23 17.14
N CYS A 171 -3.63 -1.29 16.28
CA CYS A 171 -3.38 0.09 16.65
C CYS A 171 -4.25 1.03 15.83
N SER A 172 -4.56 2.19 16.38
CA SER A 172 -5.14 3.31 15.64
C SER A 172 -4.33 4.57 15.82
N CYS A 173 -4.35 5.47 14.85
CA CYS A 173 -3.85 6.83 14.99
C CYS A 173 -4.73 7.83 14.26
N GLN A 174 -4.75 9.07 14.76
CA GLN A 174 -5.42 10.17 14.09
C GLN A 174 -4.87 10.36 12.68
N VAL A 175 -5.73 10.82 11.77
CA VAL A 175 -5.34 11.09 10.38
C VAL A 175 -4.35 12.27 10.36
N ALA A 176 -3.16 12.03 9.82
CA ALA A 176 -2.13 13.06 9.74
C ALA A 176 -2.54 14.20 8.77
N SER A 177 -2.24 15.45 9.16
CA SER A 177 -2.48 16.59 8.28
C SER A 177 -1.64 16.51 7.00
N ARG A 178 -2.23 16.96 5.89
CA ARG A 178 -1.53 17.16 4.62
C ARG A 178 -0.61 18.40 4.60
N SER A 179 -0.82 19.34 5.52
CA SER A 179 -0.01 20.56 5.62
C SER A 179 1.31 20.26 6.34
N GLY A 180 2.43 20.66 5.75
CA GLY A 180 3.77 20.42 6.29
C GLY A 180 4.13 21.28 7.52
N GLY A 181 3.13 21.71 8.29
CA GLY A 181 3.30 22.53 9.50
C GLY A 181 3.47 21.70 10.77
N THR A 182 3.02 20.44 10.77
CA THR A 182 3.09 19.56 11.95
C THR A 182 4.12 18.46 11.71
N THR A 183 5.28 18.58 12.35
CA THR A 183 6.31 17.53 12.37
C THR A 183 6.08 16.47 13.44
N GLN A 184 5.00 16.61 14.21
CA GLN A 184 4.65 15.71 15.29
C GLN A 184 3.94 14.47 14.75
N GLN A 185 4.29 13.31 15.31
CA GLN A 185 3.58 12.08 15.07
C GLN A 185 2.11 12.22 15.53
N PRO A 186 1.12 11.75 14.75
CA PRO A 186 -0.26 11.70 15.19
C PRO A 186 -0.39 10.90 16.49
N GLU A 187 -1.31 11.31 17.36
CA GLU A 187 -1.64 10.52 18.55
C GLU A 187 -2.12 9.13 18.12
N TRP A 188 -1.60 8.11 18.79
CA TRP A 188 -1.90 6.73 18.48
C TRP A 188 -2.17 5.92 19.75
N LYS A 189 -2.96 4.87 19.60
CA LYS A 189 -3.40 3.99 20.69
C LYS A 189 -3.31 2.54 20.23
N MET A 190 -3.00 1.66 21.17
CA MET A 190 -3.13 0.22 21.01
C MET A 190 -4.52 -0.21 21.48
N ALA A 191 -5.13 -1.19 20.82
CA ALA A 191 -6.32 -1.84 21.35
C ALA A 191 -5.92 -2.67 22.58
N ASP A 192 -6.68 -2.55 23.66
CA ASP A 192 -6.34 -3.14 24.96
C ASP A 192 -6.47 -4.68 25.00
N GLU A 193 -7.08 -5.32 23.99
CA GLU A 193 -7.34 -6.76 24.03
C GLU A 193 -7.14 -7.49 22.68
N ARG A 194 -6.34 -8.56 22.77
CA ARG A 194 -6.09 -9.67 21.82
C ARG A 194 -5.11 -9.40 20.67
N ARG A 195 -3.89 -9.92 20.86
CA ARG A 195 -2.96 -10.26 19.77
C ARG A 195 -3.67 -11.12 18.73
N MET A 196 -3.76 -10.62 17.50
CA MET A 196 -4.36 -11.38 16.40
C MET A 196 -3.42 -12.44 15.84
N TRP A 197 -2.11 -12.28 16.03
CA TRP A 197 -1.13 -13.28 15.62
C TRP A 197 0.18 -13.22 16.43
N ILE A 198 0.97 -14.29 16.36
CA ILE A 198 2.30 -14.36 17.00
C ILE A 198 3.35 -13.98 15.94
N PRO A 199 4.22 -12.99 16.19
CA PRO A 199 5.29 -12.63 15.26
C PRO A 199 6.21 -13.82 14.93
N TRP A 200 6.68 -13.91 13.69
CA TRP A 200 7.53 -15.02 13.20
C TRP A 200 8.76 -15.32 14.07
N HIS A 201 9.38 -14.30 14.67
CA HIS A 201 10.53 -14.48 15.58
C HIS A 201 10.18 -15.19 16.90
N GLN A 202 8.91 -15.21 17.31
CA GLN A 202 8.44 -15.94 18.50
C GLN A 202 8.01 -17.39 18.19
N LEU A 203 7.77 -17.73 16.91
CA LEU A 203 7.48 -19.10 16.48
C LEU A 203 8.71 -20.02 16.60
N GLU A 204 9.92 -19.51 16.34
CA GLU A 204 11.16 -20.28 16.50
C GLU A 204 11.42 -20.75 17.94
N PHE A 205 11.04 -19.93 18.93
CA PHE A 205 11.20 -20.27 20.34
C PHE A 205 10.23 -21.35 20.82
N ARG A 206 9.04 -21.47 20.21
CA ARG A 206 8.07 -22.52 20.56
C ARG A 206 8.37 -23.85 19.88
N LEU A 207 8.91 -23.83 18.66
CA LEU A 207 9.27 -25.06 17.93
C LEU A 207 10.56 -25.73 18.43
N ARG A 208 11.44 -24.99 19.12
CA ARG A 208 12.64 -25.55 19.77
C ARG A 208 12.39 -26.14 21.17
N ARG A 209 11.14 -26.14 21.66
CA ARG A 209 10.73 -26.71 22.96
C ARG A 209 9.76 -27.89 22.84
N MET A 210 9.53 -28.40 21.62
CA MET A 210 8.91 -29.71 21.37
C MET A 210 9.98 -30.66 20.86
#